data_AF-A0A3M1Y821-F1
#
_entry.id   AF-A0A3M1Y821-F1
#
_cell.length_a   1.000
_cell.length_b   1.000
_cell.length_c   1.000
_cell.angle_alpha   90.00
_cell.angle_beta   90.00
_cell.angle_gamma   90.00
#
_symmetry.space_group_name_H-M   'P 1'
#
loop_
_entity.id
_entity.type
_entity.pdbx_description
1 polymer ?
#
loop_
_entity_poly.entity_id
_entity_poly.type
_entity_poly.pdbx_seq_one_letter_code
_entity_poly.pdbx_strand_id
1 'polypeptide(L)'
;MSYTVKDHIKKAKRVLEKNWTGSYTMPASSLYPHQWNWDSGFIAIGYSHYDTRRAITELTSLFKGQWKNGMLPHIVFNKDKLGHYFPEPDFWQAHLAEDSPEDVLTSGITMPPVHALAVLKIYERAKKPEETLDFLRWIYPKLIKMHRYFYHYRDPEGVGLACIRHPWESGMDNSPMWEKVMKSWDIPKKEIPAYERL
;
A
#
# COMPACT_ATOMS: atom_id res chain seq x y z
N MET A 1 28.94 9.59 20.83
CA MET A 1 27.77 9.88 21.71
C MET A 1 26.76 8.75 21.54
N SER A 2 26.33 8.11 22.63
CA SER A 2 25.26 7.10 22.60
C SER A 2 23.90 7.82 22.55
N TYR A 3 23.01 7.40 21.66
CA TYR A 3 21.66 7.96 21.54
C TYR A 3 20.73 7.30 22.57
N THR A 4 19.84 8.08 23.18
CA THR A 4 18.79 7.53 24.04
C THR A 4 17.60 7.04 23.22
N VAL A 5 16.74 6.20 23.82
CA VAL A 5 15.46 5.79 23.20
C VAL A 5 14.60 7.01 22.81
N LYS A 6 14.62 8.07 23.63
CA LYS A 6 13.90 9.32 23.33
C LYS A 6 14.44 9.99 22.06
N ASP A 7 15.76 9.96 21.84
CA ASP A 7 16.36 10.51 20.62
C ASP A 7 15.95 9.72 19.38
N HIS A 8 15.90 8.40 19.48
CA HIS A 8 15.41 7.55 18.39
C HIS A 8 13.95 7.82 18.06
N ILE A 9 13.07 7.98 19.06
CA ILE A 9 11.66 8.36 18.85
C ILE A 9 11.58 9.72 18.13
N LYS A 10 12.35 10.72 18.58
CA LYS A 10 12.36 12.05 17.93
C LYS A 10 12.87 11.99 16.49
N LYS A 11 13.83 11.11 16.19
CA LYS A 11 14.31 10.89 14.81
C LYS A 11 13.27 10.17 13.95
N ALA A 12 12.62 9.13 14.48
CA ALA A 12 11.56 8.39 13.77
C ALA A 12 10.39 9.31 13.39
N LYS A 13 9.92 10.15 14.33
CA LYS A 13 8.89 11.16 14.04
C LYS A 13 9.33 12.11 12.92
N ARG A 14 10.56 12.62 12.98
CA ARG A 14 11.10 13.52 11.94
C ARG A 14 11.13 12.89 10.54
N VAL A 15 11.34 11.58 10.43
CA VAL A 15 11.27 10.87 9.15
C VAL A 15 9.85 10.91 8.59
N LEU A 16 8.85 10.59 9.41
CA LEU A 16 7.43 10.65 9.01
C LEU A 16 7.00 12.09 8.67
N GLU A 17 7.45 13.08 9.45
CA GLU A 17 7.19 14.49 9.16
C GLU A 17 7.76 14.94 7.82
N LYS A 18 9.01 14.57 7.53
CA LYS A 18 9.67 14.95 6.27
C LYS A 18 8.98 14.34 5.05
N ASN A 19 8.41 13.14 5.18
CA ASN A 19 7.82 12.40 4.08
C ASN A 19 6.32 12.66 3.89
N TRP A 20 5.71 13.48 4.75
CA TRP A 20 4.29 13.80 4.69
C TRP A 20 3.94 14.77 3.57
N THR A 21 2.90 14.45 2.82
CA THR A 21 2.47 15.23 1.65
C THR A 21 1.27 16.14 1.93
N GLY A 22 0.71 16.07 3.14
CA GLY A 22 -0.58 16.70 3.49
C GLY A 22 -1.75 15.71 3.53
N SER A 23 -1.63 14.56 2.86
CA SER A 23 -2.71 13.55 2.79
C SER A 23 -2.23 12.10 2.92
N TYR A 24 -0.96 11.83 2.63
CA TYR A 24 -0.31 10.53 2.83
C TYR A 24 1.18 10.71 3.11
N THR A 25 1.89 9.62 3.40
CA THR A 25 3.32 9.63 3.65
C THR A 25 4.05 8.82 2.58
N MET A 26 5.05 9.44 1.94
CA MET A 26 5.94 8.72 1.02
C MET A 26 6.81 7.71 1.80
N PRO A 27 6.95 6.45 1.35
CA PRO A 27 7.87 5.51 2.00
C PRO A 27 9.32 6.01 2.00
N ALA A 28 9.76 6.58 0.88
CA ALA A 28 11.07 7.21 0.74
C ALA A 28 11.01 8.35 -0.29
N SER A 29 11.32 9.58 0.14
CA SER A 29 11.13 10.79 -0.66
C SER A 29 11.86 10.84 -2.01
N SER A 30 12.91 10.04 -2.21
CA SER A 30 13.71 10.03 -3.44
C SER A 30 13.46 8.81 -4.34
N LEU A 31 12.83 7.75 -3.83
CA LEU A 31 12.69 6.48 -4.55
C LEU A 31 11.22 6.06 -4.70
N TYR A 32 10.39 6.39 -3.72
CA TYR A 32 8.98 6.01 -3.68
C TYR A 32 8.12 7.26 -3.44
N PRO A 33 7.85 8.06 -4.50
CA PRO A 33 7.18 9.34 -4.38
C PRO A 33 5.64 9.23 -4.24
N HIS A 34 5.10 8.01 -4.32
CA HIS A 34 3.67 7.71 -4.26
C HIS A 34 3.27 7.09 -2.92
N GLN A 35 1.96 6.86 -2.73
CA GLN A 35 1.46 6.17 -1.56
C GLN A 35 1.48 4.66 -1.80
N TRP A 36 2.09 3.92 -0.88
CA TRP A 36 2.21 2.46 -0.97
C TRP A 36 1.35 1.76 0.08
N ASN A 37 0.77 0.64 -0.31
CA ASN A 37 -0.29 -0.06 0.41
C ASN A 37 0.10 -0.57 1.80
N TRP A 38 1.05 -1.50 1.89
CA TRP A 38 1.53 -2.04 3.15
C TRP A 38 2.19 -0.93 3.96
N ASP A 39 2.97 -0.07 3.30
CA ASP A 39 3.74 1.01 3.91
C ASP A 39 2.81 1.97 4.67
N SER A 40 1.72 2.42 4.05
CA SER A 40 0.70 3.23 4.70
C SER A 40 0.07 2.52 5.91
N GLY A 41 -0.06 1.19 5.88
CA GLY A 41 -0.47 0.39 7.04
C GLY A 41 0.50 0.53 8.23
N PHE A 42 1.80 0.31 8.00
CA PHE A 42 2.82 0.45 9.06
C PHE A 42 3.06 1.90 9.48
N ILE A 43 2.97 2.84 8.55
CA ILE A 43 3.06 4.28 8.82
C ILE A 43 1.89 4.71 9.70
N ALA A 44 0.67 4.24 9.43
CA ALA A 44 -0.48 4.52 10.28
C ALA A 44 -0.32 3.91 11.69
N ILE A 45 0.29 2.72 11.82
CA ILE A 45 0.71 2.18 13.12
C ILE A 45 1.73 3.10 13.79
N GLY A 46 2.70 3.64 13.05
CA GLY A 46 3.64 4.64 13.55
C GLY A 46 2.96 5.90 14.08
N TYR A 47 2.06 6.49 13.30
CA TYR A 47 1.27 7.67 13.69
C TYR A 47 0.36 7.38 14.89
N SER A 48 -0.22 6.19 15.01
CA SER A 48 -1.11 5.85 16.13
C SER A 48 -0.48 6.03 17.52
N HIS A 49 0.86 6.03 17.61
CA HIS A 49 1.57 6.29 18.86
C HIS A 49 1.53 7.76 19.33
N TYR A 50 1.21 8.72 18.44
CA TYR A 50 1.29 10.14 18.79
C TYR A 50 0.34 11.08 18.08
N ASP A 51 -0.27 10.68 16.96
CA ASP A 51 -1.18 11.48 16.15
C ASP A 51 -2.26 10.59 15.49
N THR A 52 -3.34 10.35 16.24
CA THR A 52 -4.47 9.52 15.79
C THR A 52 -5.12 10.05 14.52
N ARG A 53 -5.27 11.38 14.41
CA ARG A 53 -5.93 11.99 13.24
C ARG A 53 -5.11 11.77 11.97
N ARG A 54 -3.80 11.93 12.06
CA ARG A 54 -2.91 11.66 10.93
C ARG A 54 -2.88 10.19 10.53
N ALA A 55 -2.93 9.27 11.50
CA ALA A 55 -3.07 7.85 11.22
C ALA A 55 -4.37 7.53 10.45
N ILE A 56 -5.49 8.16 10.85
CA ILE A 56 -6.77 8.06 10.15
C ILE A 56 -6.66 8.62 8.74
N THR A 57 -6.05 9.81 8.56
CA THR A 57 -5.88 10.42 7.24
C THR A 57 -5.07 9.54 6.29
N GLU A 58 -3.98 8.93 6.77
CA GLU A 58 -3.12 8.02 5.99
C GLU A 58 -3.91 6.84 5.40
N LEU A 59 -4.74 6.17 6.22
CA LEU A 59 -5.57 5.07 5.73
C LEU A 59 -6.75 5.57 4.90
N THR A 60 -7.34 6.71 5.25
CA THR A 60 -8.45 7.28 4.49
C THR A 60 -8.04 7.63 3.07
N SER A 61 -6.83 8.20 2.87
CA SER A 61 -6.30 8.48 1.54
C SER A 61 -6.01 7.21 0.74
N LEU A 62 -5.39 6.20 1.35
CA LEU A 62 -5.13 4.91 0.69
C LEU A 62 -6.42 4.26 0.20
N PHE A 63 -7.45 4.21 1.05
CA PHE A 63 -8.71 3.54 0.74
C PHE A 63 -9.61 4.30 -0.24
N LYS A 64 -9.24 5.53 -0.66
CA LYS A 64 -9.83 6.16 -1.86
C LYS A 64 -9.45 5.41 -3.14
N GLY A 65 -8.30 4.73 -3.15
CA GLY A 65 -7.85 3.90 -4.27
C GLY A 65 -8.45 2.49 -4.28
N GLN A 66 -9.34 2.12 -3.35
CA GLN A 66 -9.94 0.78 -3.34
C GLN A 66 -10.84 0.57 -4.57
N TRP A 67 -10.63 -0.55 -5.27
CA TRP A 67 -11.39 -0.93 -6.46
C TRP A 67 -12.82 -1.38 -6.14
N LYS A 68 -13.70 -1.36 -7.16
CA LYS A 68 -15.11 -1.76 -7.08
C LYS A 68 -15.29 -3.25 -6.71
N ASN A 69 -14.33 -4.12 -7.01
CA ASN A 69 -14.32 -5.52 -6.54
C ASN A 69 -13.72 -5.73 -5.14
N GLY A 70 -13.17 -4.68 -4.52
CA GLY A 70 -12.58 -4.73 -3.18
C GLY A 70 -11.06 -4.75 -3.12
N MET A 71 -10.37 -4.96 -4.26
CA MET A 71 -8.91 -4.90 -4.30
C MET A 71 -8.40 -3.57 -3.74
N LEU A 72 -7.46 -3.62 -2.81
CA LEU A 72 -6.69 -2.45 -2.43
C LEU A 72 -5.37 -2.50 -3.23
N PRO A 73 -5.13 -1.55 -4.15
CA PRO A 73 -3.96 -1.59 -5.02
C PRO A 73 -2.69 -1.37 -4.21
N HIS A 74 -1.56 -1.86 -4.71
CA HIS A 74 -0.28 -1.69 -4.02
C HIS A 74 0.26 -0.26 -4.07
N ILE A 75 -0.13 0.53 -5.10
CA ILE A 75 0.23 1.94 -5.25
C ILE A 75 -1.04 2.76 -5.51
N VAL A 76 -1.14 3.89 -4.80
CA VAL A 76 -2.01 5.02 -5.16
C VAL A 76 -1.09 6.16 -5.61
N PHE A 77 -1.18 6.51 -6.89
CA PHE A 77 -0.29 7.48 -7.53
C PHE A 77 -0.67 8.91 -7.17
N ASN A 78 0.35 9.73 -6.96
CA ASN A 78 0.21 11.17 -6.82
C ASN A 78 0.49 11.85 -8.16
N LYS A 79 -0.52 12.52 -8.72
CA LYS A 79 -0.46 13.20 -10.02
C LYS A 79 0.65 14.26 -10.08
N ASP A 80 0.92 14.93 -8.96
CA ASP A 80 1.94 15.98 -8.88
C ASP A 80 3.38 15.43 -8.78
N LYS A 81 3.53 14.10 -8.77
CA LYS A 81 4.81 13.40 -8.57
C LYS A 81 5.12 12.39 -9.67
N LEU A 82 4.35 12.39 -10.76
CA LEU A 82 4.62 11.56 -11.94
C LEU A 82 5.93 11.98 -12.63
N GLY A 83 6.53 11.07 -13.39
CA GLY A 83 7.83 11.21 -14.04
C GLY A 83 9.04 10.87 -13.14
N HIS A 84 8.80 10.32 -11.95
CA HIS A 84 9.84 10.07 -10.94
C HIS A 84 9.85 8.64 -10.41
N TYR A 85 9.01 7.78 -10.96
CA TYR A 85 8.97 6.35 -10.66
C TYR A 85 8.67 5.56 -11.95
N PHE A 86 9.03 4.29 -12.00
CA PHE A 86 8.59 3.37 -13.04
C PHE A 86 8.36 1.98 -12.44
N PRO A 87 7.27 1.27 -12.81
CA PRO A 87 6.22 1.65 -13.76
C PRO A 87 5.17 2.63 -13.21
N GLU A 88 4.73 3.56 -14.06
CA GLU A 88 3.75 4.61 -13.75
C GLU A 88 2.37 4.35 -14.41
N PRO A 89 1.34 5.19 -14.18
CA PRO A 89 -0.04 4.91 -14.64
C PRO A 89 -0.20 4.64 -16.14
N ASP A 90 0.66 5.22 -16.97
CA ASP A 90 0.72 5.03 -18.42
C ASP A 90 1.17 3.61 -18.82
N PHE A 91 2.06 3.01 -18.04
CA PHE A 91 2.46 1.61 -18.18
C PHE A 91 1.41 0.66 -17.57
N TRP A 92 0.89 0.98 -16.39
CA TRP A 92 -0.10 0.12 -15.71
C TRP A 92 -1.44 0.04 -16.45
N GLN A 93 -1.89 1.16 -17.03
CA GLN A 93 -3.18 1.31 -17.70
C GLN A 93 -4.37 0.78 -16.88
N ALA A 94 -4.26 0.83 -15.55
CA ALA A 94 -5.26 0.28 -14.64
C ALA A 94 -6.66 0.91 -14.82
N HIS A 95 -6.74 2.13 -15.35
CA HIS A 95 -7.99 2.82 -15.68
C HIS A 95 -8.83 2.09 -16.75
N LEU A 96 -8.24 1.17 -17.52
CA LEU A 96 -8.96 0.35 -18.50
C LEU A 96 -9.75 -0.80 -17.84
N ALA A 97 -9.45 -1.15 -16.60
CA ALA A 97 -10.17 -2.19 -15.88
C ALA A 97 -11.50 -1.63 -15.33
N GLU A 98 -12.59 -2.38 -15.53
CA GLU A 98 -13.96 -1.99 -15.11
C GLU A 98 -14.07 -1.65 -13.61
N ASP A 99 -13.34 -2.41 -12.79
CA ASP A 99 -13.36 -2.26 -11.33
C ASP A 99 -12.47 -1.11 -10.81
N SER A 100 -11.66 -0.49 -11.66
CA SER A 100 -10.72 0.55 -11.26
C SER A 100 -11.47 1.81 -10.77
N PRO A 101 -10.95 2.52 -9.75
CA PRO A 101 -11.54 3.79 -9.33
C PRO A 101 -11.40 4.86 -10.42
N GLU A 102 -12.45 5.63 -10.66
CA GLU A 102 -12.53 6.60 -11.78
C GLU A 102 -11.57 7.79 -11.61
N ASP A 103 -11.50 8.37 -10.41
CA ASP A 103 -10.75 9.61 -10.16
C ASP A 103 -9.37 9.41 -9.51
N VAL A 104 -8.98 8.15 -9.26
CA VAL A 104 -7.76 7.82 -8.53
C VAL A 104 -6.85 6.95 -9.39
N LEU A 105 -5.65 7.44 -9.68
CA LEU A 105 -4.65 6.68 -10.40
C LEU A 105 -4.07 5.62 -9.46
N THR A 106 -4.19 4.36 -9.85
CA THR A 106 -3.70 3.22 -9.05
C THR A 106 -2.96 2.24 -9.95
N SER A 107 -2.17 1.36 -9.32
CA SER A 107 -1.62 0.20 -10.00
C SER A 107 -2.63 -0.96 -10.09
N GLY A 108 -2.31 -1.99 -10.87
CA GLY A 108 -3.23 -3.10 -11.16
C GLY A 108 -3.10 -4.35 -10.27
N ILE A 109 -2.22 -4.33 -9.27
CA ILE A 109 -1.94 -5.48 -8.38
C ILE A 109 -2.06 -5.08 -6.91
N THR A 110 -2.20 -6.05 -5.99
CA THR A 110 -2.42 -5.82 -4.55
C THR A 110 -1.15 -6.03 -3.71
N MET A 111 -1.27 -5.98 -2.38
CA MET A 111 -0.20 -6.20 -1.39
C MET A 111 -0.77 -6.89 -0.13
N PRO A 112 0.06 -7.39 0.80
CA PRO A 112 -0.43 -8.10 1.98
C PRO A 112 -1.37 -7.24 2.86
N PRO A 113 -2.51 -7.79 3.33
CA PRO A 113 -3.60 -7.02 3.95
C PRO A 113 -3.35 -6.71 5.44
N VAL A 114 -2.37 -5.85 5.74
CA VAL A 114 -2.02 -5.45 7.12
C VAL A 114 -2.98 -4.39 7.73
N HIS A 115 -3.93 -3.89 6.96
CA HIS A 115 -4.72 -2.68 7.29
C HIS A 115 -5.71 -2.89 8.44
N ALA A 116 -6.27 -4.10 8.60
CA ALA A 116 -7.13 -4.39 9.74
C ALA A 116 -6.37 -4.28 11.07
N LEU A 117 -5.12 -4.77 11.10
CA LEU A 117 -4.22 -4.59 12.24
C LEU A 117 -3.90 -3.11 12.48
N ALA A 118 -3.62 -2.36 11.41
CA ALA A 118 -3.37 -0.92 11.51
C ALA A 118 -4.56 -0.16 12.11
N VAL A 119 -5.77 -0.41 11.62
CA VAL A 119 -7.02 0.17 12.16
C VAL A 119 -7.23 -0.20 13.63
N LEU A 120 -7.00 -1.45 14.01
CA LEU A 120 -7.08 -1.88 15.41
C LEU A 120 -6.09 -1.10 16.29
N LYS A 121 -4.83 -0.93 15.84
CA LYS A 121 -3.82 -0.18 16.59
C LYS A 121 -4.14 1.31 16.69
N ILE A 122 -4.77 1.91 15.68
CA ILE A 122 -5.27 3.30 15.75
C ILE A 122 -6.31 3.42 16.85
N TYR A 123 -7.29 2.51 16.88
CA TYR A 123 -8.35 2.50 17.90
C TYR A 123 -7.78 2.30 19.31
N GLU A 124 -6.99 1.24 19.53
CA GLU A 124 -6.43 0.89 20.84
C GLU A 124 -5.54 1.99 21.45
N ARG A 125 -4.91 2.81 20.62
CA ARG A 125 -3.96 3.85 21.05
C ARG A 125 -4.55 5.26 21.00
N ALA A 126 -5.77 5.41 20.51
CA ALA A 126 -6.45 6.69 20.53
C ALA A 126 -6.61 7.15 21.97
N LYS A 127 -6.12 8.35 22.28
CA LYS A 127 -6.34 8.98 23.61
C LYS A 127 -7.83 9.20 23.89
N LYS A 128 -8.60 9.34 22.83
CA LYS A 128 -10.05 9.56 22.80
C LYS A 128 -10.66 8.61 21.76
N PRO A 129 -10.97 7.37 22.14
CA PRO A 129 -11.51 6.37 21.23
C PRO A 129 -12.75 6.83 20.45
N GLU A 130 -13.55 7.72 21.04
CA GLU A 130 -14.70 8.35 20.43
C GLU A 130 -14.36 9.11 19.13
N GLU A 131 -13.16 9.70 19.02
CA GLU A 131 -12.71 10.40 17.81
C GLU A 131 -12.46 9.45 16.62
N THR A 132 -12.42 8.13 16.86
CA THR A 132 -12.20 7.12 15.81
C THR A 132 -13.51 6.50 15.29
N LEU A 133 -14.64 6.71 15.96
CA LEU A 133 -15.87 5.95 15.67
C LEU A 133 -16.40 6.18 14.25
N ASP A 134 -16.37 7.41 13.75
CA ASP A 134 -16.81 7.71 12.39
C ASP A 134 -15.88 7.08 11.35
N PHE A 135 -14.57 7.12 11.61
CA PHE A 135 -13.59 6.41 10.79
C PHE A 135 -13.84 4.90 10.81
N LEU A 136 -14.11 4.30 11.97
CA LEU A 136 -14.39 2.87 12.09
C LEU A 136 -15.64 2.46 11.31
N ARG A 137 -16.72 3.24 11.41
CA ARG A 137 -17.95 3.02 10.61
C ARG A 137 -17.67 3.08 9.11
N TRP A 138 -16.79 3.99 8.68
CA TRP A 138 -16.44 4.17 7.27
C TRP A 138 -15.47 3.08 6.75
N ILE A 139 -14.45 2.70 7.52
CA ILE A 139 -13.38 1.80 7.08
C ILE A 139 -13.75 0.33 7.21
N TYR A 140 -14.58 -0.04 8.20
CA TYR A 140 -14.96 -1.43 8.44
C TYR A 140 -15.55 -2.13 7.21
N PRO A 141 -16.60 -1.61 6.52
CA PRO A 141 -17.12 -2.26 5.32
C PRO A 141 -16.08 -2.35 4.19
N LYS A 142 -15.13 -1.42 4.10
CA LYS A 142 -14.04 -1.45 3.13
C LYS A 142 -13.02 -2.53 3.42
N LEU A 143 -12.66 -2.73 4.69
CA LEU A 143 -11.82 -3.85 5.12
C LEU A 143 -12.47 -5.19 4.79
N ILE A 144 -13.76 -5.35 5.09
CA ILE A 144 -14.50 -6.57 4.72
C ILE A 144 -14.41 -6.81 3.21
N LYS A 145 -14.61 -5.78 2.40
CA LYS A 145 -14.51 -5.87 0.94
C LYS A 145 -13.10 -6.26 0.48
N MET A 146 -12.06 -5.71 1.10
CA MET A 146 -10.66 -6.06 0.85
C MET A 146 -10.36 -7.52 1.19
N HIS A 147 -10.82 -8.01 2.34
CA HIS A 147 -10.64 -9.42 2.71
C HIS A 147 -11.41 -10.34 1.77
N ARG A 148 -12.66 -9.99 1.41
CA ARG A 148 -13.47 -10.74 0.43
C ARG A 148 -12.80 -10.81 -0.95
N TYR A 149 -12.09 -9.76 -1.37
CA TYR A 149 -11.32 -9.81 -2.61
C TYR A 149 -10.30 -10.96 -2.63
N PHE A 150 -9.57 -11.18 -1.53
CA PHE A 150 -8.62 -12.29 -1.45
C PHE A 150 -9.32 -13.65 -1.56
N TYR A 151 -10.41 -13.87 -0.84
CA TYR A 151 -11.15 -15.14 -0.94
C TYR A 151 -11.77 -15.36 -2.33
N HIS A 152 -12.36 -14.33 -2.93
CA HIS A 152 -13.08 -14.51 -4.20
C HIS A 152 -12.17 -14.53 -5.42
N TYR A 153 -11.10 -13.75 -5.43
CA TYR A 153 -10.26 -13.56 -6.62
C TYR A 153 -8.87 -14.17 -6.48
N ARG A 154 -8.41 -14.45 -5.26
CA ARG A 154 -7.09 -15.04 -5.00
C ARG A 154 -7.16 -16.47 -4.46
N ASP A 155 -8.31 -16.93 -4.02
CA ASP A 155 -8.52 -18.32 -3.60
C ASP A 155 -9.71 -18.94 -4.36
N PRO A 156 -9.64 -19.04 -5.71
CA PRO A 156 -10.77 -19.49 -6.52
C PRO A 156 -11.19 -20.94 -6.24
N GLU A 157 -10.28 -21.75 -5.66
CA GLU A 157 -10.52 -23.15 -5.30
C GLU A 157 -10.95 -23.33 -3.83
N GLY A 158 -10.96 -22.25 -3.03
CA GLY A 158 -11.39 -22.28 -1.63
C GLY A 158 -10.47 -23.11 -0.72
N VAL A 159 -9.17 -23.16 -1.02
CA VAL A 159 -8.19 -23.95 -0.26
C VAL A 159 -7.64 -23.20 0.97
N GLY A 160 -8.07 -21.96 1.20
CA GLY A 160 -7.65 -21.13 2.32
C GLY A 160 -6.31 -20.42 2.11
N LEU A 161 -5.81 -20.38 0.88
CA LEU A 161 -4.55 -19.73 0.51
C LEU A 161 -4.76 -18.75 -0.64
N ALA A 162 -4.30 -17.51 -0.46
CA ALA A 162 -4.36 -16.49 -1.51
C ALA A 162 -3.21 -16.67 -2.51
N CYS A 163 -3.55 -16.79 -3.79
CA CYS A 163 -2.60 -16.80 -4.88
C CYS A 163 -2.03 -15.41 -5.16
N ILE A 164 -0.73 -15.38 -5.45
CA ILE A 164 0.03 -14.21 -5.87
C ILE A 164 0.20 -14.29 -7.38
N ARG A 165 -0.16 -13.22 -8.08
CA ARG A 165 -0.09 -13.13 -9.55
C ARG A 165 1.15 -12.38 -10.04
N HIS A 166 1.79 -11.61 -9.17
CA HIS A 166 3.03 -10.90 -9.46
C HIS A 166 3.94 -10.89 -8.22
N PRO A 167 5.27 -11.10 -8.33
CA PRO A 167 6.20 -11.11 -7.19
C PRO A 167 6.07 -9.90 -6.26
N TRP A 168 5.82 -8.71 -6.81
CA TRP A 168 5.59 -7.47 -6.06
C TRP A 168 4.43 -7.55 -5.07
N GLU A 169 3.42 -8.39 -5.30
CA GLU A 169 2.29 -8.51 -4.37
C GLU A 169 2.67 -9.17 -3.05
N SER A 170 3.85 -9.79 -2.97
CA SER A 170 4.37 -10.34 -1.72
C SER A 170 5.10 -9.32 -0.86
N GLY A 171 5.42 -8.14 -1.43
CA GLY A 171 6.36 -7.17 -0.83
C GLY A 171 7.81 -7.66 -0.76
N MET A 172 8.15 -8.70 -1.53
CA MET A 172 9.49 -9.32 -1.55
C MET A 172 9.91 -9.61 -2.99
N ASP A 173 10.02 -8.54 -3.76
CA ASP A 173 10.09 -8.50 -5.23
C ASP A 173 11.11 -9.47 -5.84
N ASN A 174 12.33 -9.51 -5.29
CA ASN A 174 13.44 -10.31 -5.78
C ASN A 174 13.79 -11.49 -4.85
N SER A 175 12.83 -11.91 -4.02
CA SER A 175 13.02 -13.07 -3.14
C SER A 175 13.34 -14.34 -3.95
N PRO A 176 14.30 -15.17 -3.50
CA PRO A 176 14.60 -16.47 -4.13
C PRO A 176 13.39 -17.40 -4.24
N MET A 177 12.32 -17.18 -3.47
CA MET A 177 11.09 -17.96 -3.59
C MET A 177 10.46 -17.90 -4.99
N TRP A 178 10.70 -16.80 -5.72
CA TRP A 178 10.18 -16.59 -7.07
C TRP A 178 11.07 -17.22 -8.14
N GLU A 179 12.31 -17.62 -7.82
CA GLU A 179 13.32 -18.04 -8.80
C GLU A 179 12.84 -19.21 -9.66
N LYS A 180 12.22 -20.23 -9.06
CA LYS A 180 11.71 -21.40 -9.79
C LYS A 180 10.61 -21.01 -10.79
N VAL A 181 9.71 -20.10 -10.40
CA VAL A 181 8.60 -19.65 -11.25
C VAL A 181 9.14 -18.75 -12.37
N MET A 182 9.99 -17.77 -12.04
CA MET A 182 10.58 -16.87 -13.03
C MET A 182 11.42 -17.62 -14.07
N LYS A 183 12.16 -18.67 -13.67
CA LYS A 183 12.91 -19.53 -14.60
C LYS A 183 12.03 -20.43 -15.47
N SER A 184 10.77 -20.66 -15.09
CA SER A 184 9.84 -21.46 -15.88
C SER A 184 9.24 -20.69 -17.05
N TRP A 185 9.38 -19.35 -17.06
CA TRP A 185 8.89 -18.51 -18.13
C TRP A 185 9.91 -18.42 -19.27
N ASP A 186 9.51 -18.88 -20.45
CA ASP A 186 10.28 -18.70 -21.67
C ASP A 186 9.88 -17.39 -22.33
N ILE A 187 10.54 -16.29 -21.96
CA ILE A 187 10.31 -14.97 -22.54
C ILE A 187 11.35 -14.75 -23.65
N PRO A 188 10.94 -14.69 -24.93
CA PRO A 188 11.86 -14.42 -26.02
C PRO A 188 12.56 -13.07 -25.80
N LYS A 189 13.90 -13.03 -25.86
CA LYS A 189 14.66 -11.78 -25.66
C LYS A 189 14.19 -10.63 -26.56
N LYS A 190 13.67 -10.93 -27.75
CA LYS A 190 13.10 -9.97 -28.70
C LYS A 190 11.83 -9.26 -28.19
N GLU A 191 11.14 -9.85 -27.21
CA GLU A 191 9.92 -9.32 -26.59
C GLU A 191 10.22 -8.49 -25.33
N ILE A 192 11.48 -8.50 -24.85
CA ILE A 192 11.91 -7.66 -23.74
C ILE A 192 12.33 -6.31 -24.32
N PRO A 193 11.64 -5.19 -23.99
CA PRO A 193 12.04 -3.87 -24.44
C PRO A 193 13.47 -3.55 -23.98
N ALA A 194 14.20 -2.78 -24.79
CA ALA A 194 15.47 -2.22 -24.33
C ALA A 194 15.22 -1.33 -23.12
N TYR A 195 16.01 -1.52 -22.06
CA TYR A 195 15.95 -0.68 -20.87
C TYR A 195 17.37 -0.37 -20.39
N GLU A 196 17.54 0.82 -19.83
CA GLU A 196 18.76 1.22 -19.13
C GLU A 196 18.43 1.27 -17.64
N ARG A 197 19.25 0.62 -16.81
CA ARG A 197 19.15 0.80 -15.35
C ARG A 197 19.79 2.13 -15.03
N LEU A 198 18.96 3.11 -14.68
CA LEU A 198 19.38 4.37 -14.10
C LEU A 198 19.96 4.16 -12.70
#